data_AF-A0A8T5XXG9-F1
#
_entry.id   AF-A0A8T5XXG9-F1
#
_cell.length_a   1.000
_cell.length_b   1.000
_cell.length_c   1.000
_cell.angle_alpha   90.00
_cell.angle_beta   90.00
_cell.angle_gamma   90.00
#
_symmetry.space_group_name_H-M   'P 1'
#
loop_
_entity.id
_entity.type
_entity.pdbx_description
1 polymer ?
#
loop_
_entity_poly.entity_id
_entity_poly.type
_entity_poly.pdbx_seq_one_letter_code
_entity_poly.pdbx_strand_id
1 'polypeptide(L)'
;MRGVFIIVKTTFFIGVLGIIISIIIVSTFQRLLKNNESGFLHLLMCFMFICWLPIPLVTYFELKTYNFLFIGALLGTVSLVLYIITMILQASHLSYSNRLAYENKELWRRNDDWMLNGLLGSQVELLAGLLKAIWIIFLTLTFWLDGQIVISIIGIAYSLFGIIYLLKLLDTSLIREIKILKEFPINPLVINLETTSWFLIILIWLRIT
;
A
#
# COMPACT_ATOMS: atom_id res chain seq x y z
N MET A 1 17.33 -9.50 -23.71
CA MET A 1 16.79 -10.64 -22.94
C MET A 1 17.52 -10.86 -21.61
N ARG A 2 18.87 -10.99 -21.54
CA ARG A 2 19.58 -11.19 -20.26
C ARG A 2 19.34 -10.12 -19.18
N GLY A 3 19.21 -8.84 -19.56
CA GLY A 3 18.99 -7.75 -18.61
C GLY A 3 17.62 -7.80 -17.90
N VAL A 4 16.55 -8.09 -18.64
CA VAL A 4 15.18 -8.20 -18.08
C VAL A 4 15.11 -9.34 -17.06
N PHE A 5 15.71 -10.49 -17.39
CA PHE A 5 15.77 -11.64 -16.50
C PHE A 5 16.48 -11.36 -15.16
N ILE A 6 17.55 -10.55 -15.17
CA ILE A 6 18.23 -10.13 -13.94
C ILE A 6 17.31 -9.24 -13.11
N ILE A 7 16.65 -8.26 -13.75
CA ILE A 7 15.73 -7.34 -13.07
C ILE A 7 14.58 -8.11 -12.41
N VAL A 8 13.94 -9.04 -13.12
CA VAL A 8 12.85 -9.87 -12.58
C VAL A 8 13.30 -10.65 -11.35
N LYS A 9 14.46 -11.33 -11.43
CA LYS A 9 15.02 -12.08 -10.30
C LYS A 9 15.30 -11.18 -9.09
N THR A 10 15.95 -10.04 -9.32
CA THR A 10 16.24 -9.08 -8.25
C THR A 10 14.95 -8.56 -7.62
N THR A 11 13.94 -8.19 -8.42
CA THR A 11 12.64 -7.74 -7.93
C THR A 11 11.91 -8.83 -7.17
N PHE A 12 11.99 -10.10 -7.58
CA PHE A 12 11.43 -11.21 -6.82
C PHE A 12 12.06 -11.32 -5.43
N PHE A 13 13.39 -11.33 -5.32
CA PHE A 13 14.07 -11.42 -4.02
C PHE A 13 13.78 -10.23 -3.11
N ILE A 14 13.82 -9.01 -3.66
CA ILE A 14 13.49 -7.80 -2.89
C ILE A 14 12.00 -7.84 -2.48
N GLY A 15 11.10 -8.26 -3.36
CA GLY A 15 9.67 -8.37 -3.03
C GLY A 15 9.39 -9.37 -1.91
N VAL A 16 10.07 -10.52 -1.91
CA VAL A 16 10.01 -11.51 -0.82
C VAL A 16 10.51 -10.91 0.50
N LEU A 17 11.56 -10.10 0.48
CA LEU A 17 11.99 -9.36 1.67
C LEU A 17 10.87 -8.46 2.22
N GLY A 18 10.12 -7.78 1.34
CA GLY A 18 8.92 -7.02 1.74
C GLY A 18 7.86 -7.89 2.44
N ILE A 19 7.60 -9.10 1.93
CA ILE A 19 6.67 -10.05 2.59
C ILE A 19 7.17 -10.45 3.97
N ILE A 20 8.46 -10.72 4.13
CA ILE A 20 9.08 -11.04 5.43
C ILE A 20 8.90 -9.87 6.41
N ILE A 21 9.13 -8.63 5.95
CA ILE A 21 8.91 -7.43 6.78
C ILE A 21 7.44 -7.32 7.19
N SER A 22 6.49 -7.59 6.29
CA SER A 22 5.05 -7.61 6.62
C SER A 22 4.72 -8.62 7.72
N ILE A 23 5.29 -9.83 7.67
CA ILE A 23 5.10 -10.86 8.71
C ILE A 23 5.67 -10.39 10.06
N ILE A 24 6.85 -9.75 10.06
CA ILE A 24 7.45 -9.15 11.26
C ILE A 24 6.52 -8.09 11.84
N ILE A 25 6.00 -7.18 11.00
CA ILE A 25 5.06 -6.13 11.39
C ILE A 25 3.84 -6.75 12.06
N VAL A 26 3.14 -7.69 11.42
CA VAL A 26 1.92 -8.30 11.96
C VAL A 26 2.20 -9.01 13.29
N SER A 27 3.32 -9.72 13.38
CA SER A 27 3.70 -10.51 14.56
C SER A 27 4.14 -9.64 15.75
N THR A 28 4.63 -8.42 15.48
CA THR A 28 5.12 -7.49 16.51
C THR A 28 4.18 -6.30 16.76
N PHE A 29 3.13 -6.12 15.95
CA PHE A 29 2.22 -4.97 15.96
C PHE A 29 1.72 -4.60 17.35
N GLN A 30 1.08 -5.55 18.05
CA GLN A 30 0.54 -5.30 19.39
C GLN A 30 1.62 -4.95 20.41
N ARG A 31 2.80 -5.57 20.29
CA ARG A 31 3.93 -5.33 21.21
C ARG A 31 4.52 -3.94 21.00
N LEU A 32 4.74 -3.54 19.74
CA LEU A 32 5.26 -2.22 19.40
C LEU A 32 4.28 -1.12 19.81
N LEU A 33 2.98 -1.30 19.57
CA LEU A 33 1.97 -0.33 20.02
C LEU A 33 1.94 -0.18 21.55
N LYS A 34 1.99 -1.29 22.31
CA LYS A 34 2.03 -1.24 23.79
C LYS A 34 3.27 -0.52 24.33
N ASN A 35 4.38 -0.56 23.60
CA ASN A 35 5.63 0.08 23.96
C ASN A 35 5.76 1.52 23.41
N ASN A 36 4.70 2.07 22.81
CA ASN A 36 4.72 3.38 22.11
C ASN A 36 5.72 3.45 20.95
N GLU A 37 6.08 2.33 20.33
CA GLU A 37 7.01 2.26 19.20
C GLU A 37 6.30 2.40 17.84
N SER A 38 5.27 3.24 17.79
CA SER A 38 4.47 3.45 16.56
C SER A 38 5.30 4.07 15.43
N GLY A 39 6.27 4.94 15.75
CA GLY A 39 7.19 5.48 14.75
C GLY A 39 8.04 4.40 14.06
N PHE A 40 8.53 3.43 14.82
CA PHE A 40 9.28 2.30 14.27
C PHE A 40 8.41 1.40 13.39
N LEU A 41 7.15 1.19 13.77
CA LEU A 41 6.18 0.45 12.96
C LEU A 41 6.01 1.08 11.57
N HIS A 42 5.85 2.40 11.48
CA HIS A 42 5.71 3.12 10.21
C HIS A 42 7.01 3.07 9.39
N LEU A 43 8.17 3.09 10.04
CA LEU A 43 9.45 2.91 9.36
C LEU A 43 9.56 1.50 8.73
N LEU A 44 9.12 0.46 9.42
CA LEU A 44 9.06 -0.89 8.86
C LEU A 44 8.10 -0.97 7.66
N MET A 45 6.92 -0.33 7.75
CA MET A 45 5.98 -0.25 6.62
C MET A 45 6.59 0.48 5.41
N CYS A 46 7.33 1.57 5.65
CA CYS A 46 8.09 2.26 4.61
C CYS A 46 9.07 1.31 3.89
N PHE A 47 9.91 0.58 4.64
CA PHE A 47 10.85 -0.39 4.06
C PHE A 47 10.15 -1.49 3.27
N MET A 48 9.01 -1.97 3.76
CA MET A 48 8.17 -2.93 3.05
C MET A 48 7.71 -2.36 1.69
N PHE A 49 7.20 -1.12 1.63
CA PHE A 49 6.78 -0.50 0.37
C PHE A 49 7.94 -0.21 -0.58
N ILE A 50 9.13 0.17 -0.07
CA ILE A 50 10.36 0.31 -0.88
C ILE A 50 10.69 -1.02 -1.56
N CYS A 51 10.55 -2.15 -0.85
CA CYS A 51 10.80 -3.47 -1.42
C CYS A 51 9.85 -3.81 -2.57
N TRP A 52 8.61 -3.31 -2.52
CA TRP A 52 7.61 -3.56 -3.56
C TRP A 52 7.62 -2.53 -4.69
N LEU A 53 8.33 -1.40 -4.53
CA LEU A 53 8.41 -0.31 -5.51
C LEU A 53 8.76 -0.75 -6.94
N PRO A 54 9.66 -1.72 -7.18
CA PRO A 54 9.98 -2.16 -8.54
C PRO A 54 8.88 -3.01 -9.20
N ILE A 55 7.96 -3.59 -8.43
CA ILE A 55 7.01 -4.60 -8.92
C ILE A 55 6.10 -4.08 -10.04
N PRO A 56 5.46 -2.89 -9.94
CA PRO A 56 4.63 -2.37 -11.03
C PRO A 56 5.36 -2.30 -12.37
N LEU A 57 6.61 -1.83 -12.38
CA LEU A 57 7.41 -1.71 -13.61
C LEU A 57 7.82 -3.08 -14.15
N VAL A 58 8.20 -4.02 -13.28
CA VAL A 58 8.54 -5.39 -13.72
C VAL A 58 7.33 -6.12 -14.30
N THR A 59 6.15 -5.98 -13.71
CA THR A 59 4.93 -6.57 -14.29
C THR A 59 4.63 -6.02 -15.69
N TYR A 60 4.91 -4.74 -15.94
CA TYR A 60 4.81 -4.16 -17.29
C TYR A 60 5.84 -4.75 -18.26
N PHE A 61 7.09 -4.98 -17.84
CA PHE A 61 8.10 -5.54 -18.72
C PHE A 61 7.81 -6.98 -19.13
N GLU A 62 7.25 -7.78 -18.23
CA GLU A 62 6.85 -9.17 -18.53
C GLU A 62 5.63 -9.23 -19.46
N LEU A 63 4.67 -8.31 -19.30
CA LEU A 63 3.44 -8.25 -20.10
C LEU A 63 3.48 -7.16 -21.17
N LYS A 64 4.67 -6.85 -21.69
CA LYS A 64 4.92 -5.66 -22.55
C LYS A 64 4.11 -5.65 -23.86
N THR A 65 3.52 -6.77 -24.25
CA THR A 65 2.60 -6.89 -25.39
C THR A 65 1.46 -5.87 -25.32
N TYR A 66 1.05 -5.43 -24.12
CA TYR A 66 -0.09 -4.55 -23.92
C TYR A 66 0.34 -3.14 -23.47
N ASN A 67 0.49 -2.22 -24.42
CA ASN A 67 1.00 -0.86 -24.18
C ASN A 67 0.24 -0.07 -23.10
N PHE A 68 -1.07 -0.30 -22.95
CA PHE A 68 -1.88 0.39 -21.95
C PHE A 68 -1.45 0.05 -20.50
N LEU A 69 -0.82 -1.10 -20.27
CA LEU A 69 -0.34 -1.52 -18.95
C LEU A 69 0.72 -0.56 -18.40
N PHE A 70 1.43 0.17 -19.27
CA PHE A 70 2.38 1.19 -18.83
C PHE A 70 1.71 2.26 -17.95
N ILE A 71 0.50 2.69 -18.30
CA ILE A 71 -0.27 3.66 -17.50
C ILE A 71 -0.58 3.05 -16.13
N GLY A 72 -1.05 1.79 -16.11
CA GLY A 72 -1.28 1.07 -14.86
C GLY A 72 -0.02 0.99 -14.00
N ALA A 73 1.13 0.62 -14.58
CA ALA A 73 2.39 0.51 -13.86
C ALA A 73 2.86 1.85 -13.28
N LEU A 74 2.65 2.96 -13.99
CA LEU A 74 2.92 4.31 -13.46
C LEU A 74 2.04 4.61 -12.25
N LEU A 75 0.73 4.32 -12.32
CA LEU A 75 -0.19 4.55 -11.20
C LEU A 75 0.16 3.68 -9.98
N GLY A 76 0.53 2.42 -10.21
CA GLY A 76 1.02 1.53 -9.14
C GLY A 76 2.32 2.02 -8.51
N THR A 77 3.22 2.58 -9.31
CA THR A 77 4.48 3.18 -8.81
C THR A 77 4.20 4.43 -7.99
N VAL A 78 3.36 5.35 -8.49
CA VAL A 78 2.96 6.57 -7.77
C VAL A 78 2.28 6.23 -6.45
N SER A 79 1.39 5.23 -6.44
CA SER A 79 0.78 4.71 -5.22
C SER A 79 1.82 4.33 -4.16
N LEU A 80 2.83 3.54 -4.53
CA LEU A 80 3.88 3.11 -3.61
C LEU A 80 4.74 4.30 -3.14
N VAL A 81 5.03 5.26 -4.01
CA VAL A 81 5.73 6.49 -3.62
C VAL A 81 4.94 7.28 -2.58
N LEU A 82 3.62 7.42 -2.75
CA LEU A 82 2.77 8.08 -1.75
C LEU A 82 2.81 7.36 -0.41
N TYR A 83 2.69 6.03 -0.41
CA TYR A 83 2.83 5.25 0.82
C TYR A 83 4.20 5.47 1.49
N ILE A 84 5.29 5.44 0.74
CA ILE A 84 6.65 5.67 1.28
C ILE A 84 6.76 7.05 1.93
N ILE A 85 6.32 8.11 1.24
CA ILE A 85 6.39 9.49 1.74
C ILE A 85 5.56 9.62 3.02
N THR A 86 4.31 9.16 2.99
CA THR A 86 3.43 9.20 4.16
C THR A 86 4.03 8.47 5.35
N MET A 87 4.52 7.24 5.15
CA MET A 87 5.07 6.43 6.24
C MET A 87 6.33 7.07 6.86
N ILE A 88 7.20 7.71 6.05
CA ILE A 88 8.38 8.42 6.56
C ILE A 88 7.98 9.63 7.41
N LEU A 89 7.00 10.41 6.95
CA LEU A 89 6.55 11.59 7.68
C LEU A 89 5.83 11.21 8.98
N GLN A 90 4.96 10.20 8.93
CA GLN A 90 4.28 9.67 10.12
C GLN A 90 5.28 9.08 11.13
N ALA A 91 6.28 8.32 10.67
CA ALA A 91 7.34 7.80 11.53
C ALA A 91 8.13 8.91 12.24
N SER A 92 8.50 9.95 11.48
CA SER A 92 9.26 11.09 11.99
C SER A 92 8.47 11.87 13.04
N HIS A 93 7.20 12.17 12.75
CA HIS A 93 6.34 12.88 13.70
C HIS A 93 6.09 12.07 14.97
N LEU A 94 5.74 10.79 14.84
CA LEU A 94 5.46 9.95 16.01
C LEU A 94 6.69 9.77 16.90
N SER A 95 7.88 9.63 16.30
CA SER A 95 9.13 9.58 17.04
C SER A 95 9.39 10.89 17.78
N TYR A 96 9.15 12.03 17.13
CA TYR A 96 9.31 13.35 17.73
C TYR A 96 8.29 13.62 18.84
N SER A 97 7.01 13.34 18.60
CA SER A 97 5.91 13.48 19.57
C SER A 97 6.17 12.69 20.84
N ASN A 98 6.53 11.40 20.72
CA ASN A 98 6.84 10.56 21.89
C ASN A 98 8.03 11.07 22.70
N ARG A 99 9.00 11.72 22.05
CA ARG A 99 10.15 12.36 22.71
C ARG A 99 9.81 13.70 23.34
N LEU A 100 8.63 14.27 23.18
CA LEU A 100 8.28 15.56 23.81
C LEU A 100 6.99 15.48 24.62
N ALA A 101 6.30 14.34 24.55
CA ALA A 101 5.04 14.08 25.24
C ALA A 101 5.12 14.17 26.77
N TYR A 102 6.30 14.10 27.36
CA TYR A 102 6.49 14.26 28.80
C TYR A 102 6.23 15.69 29.30
N GLU A 103 6.37 16.71 28.44
CA GLU A 103 6.10 18.10 28.81
C GLU A 103 4.61 18.46 28.73
N ASN A 104 3.91 17.97 27.70
CA ASN A 104 2.49 18.21 27.51
C ASN A 104 1.81 17.10 26.68
N LYS A 105 1.42 16.03 27.35
CA LYS A 105 0.85 14.82 26.72
C LYS A 105 -0.43 15.09 25.93
N GLU A 106 -1.27 16.03 26.38
CA GLU A 106 -2.55 16.33 25.74
C GLU A 106 -2.36 17.10 24.43
N LEU A 107 -1.46 18.09 24.43
CA LEU A 107 -1.06 18.82 23.21
C LEU A 107 -0.51 17.85 22.16
N TRP A 108 0.43 16.99 22.55
CA TRP A 108 1.07 16.05 21.63
C TRP A 108 0.10 15.00 21.09
N ARG A 109 -0.83 14.52 21.90
CA ARG A 109 -1.91 13.63 21.43
C ARG A 109 -2.79 14.30 20.38
N ARG A 110 -3.13 15.59 20.54
CA ARG A 110 -3.89 16.35 19.56
C ARG A 110 -3.12 16.58 18.26
N ASN A 111 -1.82 16.83 18.36
CA ASN A 111 -0.94 16.98 17.20
C ASN A 111 -0.80 15.67 16.42
N ASP A 112 -0.63 14.54 17.13
CA ASP A 112 -0.60 13.20 16.52
C ASP A 112 -1.91 12.92 15.78
N ASP A 113 -3.06 13.22 16.38
CA ASP A 113 -4.37 13.03 15.74
C ASP A 113 -4.52 13.89 14.48
N TRP A 114 -4.17 15.18 14.56
CA TRP A 114 -4.21 16.08 13.42
C TRP A 114 -3.29 15.63 12.27
N MET A 115 -2.09 15.16 12.59
CA MET A 115 -1.09 14.77 11.59
C MET A 115 -1.39 13.39 10.99
N LEU A 116 -1.79 12.40 11.80
CA LEU A 116 -2.14 11.06 11.34
C LEU A 116 -3.49 11.04 10.62
N ASN A 117 -4.53 11.65 11.19
CA ASN A 117 -5.88 11.53 10.63
C ASN A 117 -6.22 12.67 9.65
N GLY A 118 -5.61 13.84 9.81
CA GLY A 118 -5.85 15.01 8.95
C GLY A 118 -4.86 15.13 7.79
N LEU A 119 -3.60 15.48 8.07
CA LEU A 119 -2.66 15.95 7.05
C LEU A 119 -2.06 14.83 6.19
N LEU A 120 -1.58 13.75 6.81
CA LEU A 120 -0.66 12.81 6.14
C LEU A 120 -1.13 11.37 6.07
N GLY A 121 -2.05 10.93 6.94
CA GLY A 121 -2.57 9.57 6.87
C GLY A 121 -3.79 9.46 5.99
N SER A 122 -4.99 9.53 6.59
CA SER A 122 -6.23 8.96 6.03
C SER A 122 -6.44 9.26 4.53
N GLN A 123 -6.37 10.52 4.11
CA GLN A 123 -6.64 10.90 2.71
C GLN A 123 -5.53 10.46 1.74
N VAL A 124 -4.26 10.60 2.13
CA VAL A 124 -3.13 10.24 1.25
C VAL A 124 -3.04 8.73 1.09
N GLU A 125 -3.26 7.97 2.17
CA GLU A 125 -3.29 6.51 2.13
C GLU A 125 -4.47 5.98 1.30
N LEU A 126 -5.64 6.62 1.40
CA LEU A 126 -6.81 6.28 0.58
C LEU A 126 -6.58 6.60 -0.90
N LEU A 127 -5.95 7.74 -1.21
CA LEU A 127 -5.56 8.07 -2.57
C LEU A 127 -4.55 7.06 -3.12
N ALA A 128 -3.52 6.71 -2.34
CA ALA A 128 -2.55 5.68 -2.72
C ALA A 128 -3.25 4.33 -2.98
N GLY A 129 -4.19 3.94 -2.12
CA GLY A 129 -5.00 2.73 -2.30
C GLY A 129 -5.84 2.75 -3.57
N LEU A 130 -6.46 3.89 -3.89
CA LEU A 130 -7.21 4.08 -5.12
C LEU A 130 -6.31 3.95 -6.37
N LEU A 131 -5.14 4.60 -6.38
CA LEU A 131 -4.18 4.50 -7.49
C LEU A 131 -3.69 3.06 -7.67
N LYS A 132 -3.44 2.34 -6.57
CA LYS A 132 -3.12 0.90 -6.61
C LYS A 132 -4.27 0.12 -7.23
N ALA A 133 -5.51 0.33 -6.81
CA ALA A 133 -6.65 -0.38 -7.36
C ALA A 133 -6.82 -0.14 -8.88
N ILE A 134 -6.57 1.09 -9.36
CA ILE A 134 -6.56 1.37 -10.80
C ILE A 134 -5.45 0.58 -11.50
N TRP A 135 -4.24 0.50 -10.93
CA TRP A 135 -3.18 -0.36 -11.45
C TRP A 135 -3.61 -1.84 -11.53
N ILE A 136 -4.28 -2.35 -10.48
CA ILE A 136 -4.82 -3.72 -10.45
C ILE A 136 -5.83 -3.94 -11.58
N ILE A 137 -6.69 -2.98 -11.90
CA ILE A 137 -7.63 -3.07 -13.04
C ILE A 137 -6.86 -3.27 -14.35
N PHE A 138 -5.84 -2.44 -14.60
CA PHE A 138 -5.01 -2.58 -15.81
C PHE A 138 -4.31 -3.94 -15.89
N LEU A 139 -3.71 -4.40 -14.78
CA LEU A 139 -3.09 -5.73 -14.72
C LEU A 139 -4.10 -6.84 -14.97
N THR A 140 -5.28 -6.74 -14.38
CA THR A 140 -6.36 -7.73 -14.51
C THR A 140 -6.80 -7.88 -15.96
N LEU A 141 -6.99 -6.75 -16.66
CA LEU A 141 -7.31 -6.74 -18.09
C LEU A 141 -6.18 -7.39 -18.90
N THR A 142 -4.93 -7.07 -18.58
CA THR A 142 -3.78 -7.69 -19.26
C THR A 142 -3.70 -9.19 -19.03
N PHE A 143 -3.84 -9.67 -17.79
CA PHE A 143 -3.89 -11.10 -17.49
C PHE A 143 -5.03 -11.80 -18.22
N TRP A 144 -6.17 -11.13 -18.36
CA TRP A 144 -7.32 -11.69 -19.05
C TRP A 144 -7.03 -11.89 -20.54
N LEU A 145 -6.44 -10.88 -21.18
CA LEU A 145 -6.08 -10.92 -22.59
C LEU A 145 -4.95 -11.93 -22.87
N ASP A 146 -4.07 -12.17 -21.89
CA ASP A 146 -2.97 -13.14 -21.96
C ASP A 146 -3.42 -14.57 -21.62
N GLY A 147 -4.72 -14.78 -21.33
CA GLY A 147 -5.29 -16.10 -21.03
C GLY A 147 -5.05 -16.59 -19.60
N GLN A 148 -4.55 -15.74 -18.71
CA GLN A 148 -4.23 -16.07 -17.32
C GLN A 148 -5.46 -15.95 -16.39
N ILE A 149 -6.48 -16.76 -16.68
CA ILE A 149 -7.84 -16.65 -16.12
C ILE A 149 -7.86 -16.61 -14.58
N VAL A 150 -7.08 -17.46 -13.92
CA VAL A 150 -7.06 -17.55 -12.44
C VAL A 150 -6.64 -16.22 -11.81
N ILE A 151 -5.55 -15.63 -12.32
CA ILE A 151 -5.01 -14.37 -11.79
C ILE A 151 -5.93 -13.21 -12.14
N SER A 152 -6.58 -13.23 -13.31
CA SER A 152 -7.60 -12.25 -13.66
C SER A 152 -8.77 -12.27 -12.69
N ILE A 153 -9.32 -13.43 -12.36
CA ILE A 153 -10.45 -13.54 -11.41
C ILE A 153 -10.06 -12.97 -10.05
N ILE A 154 -8.86 -13.32 -9.57
CA ILE A 154 -8.32 -12.76 -8.33
C ILE A 154 -8.19 -11.24 -8.45
N GLY A 155 -7.60 -10.73 -9.53
CA GLY A 155 -7.44 -9.30 -9.80
C GLY A 155 -8.75 -8.52 -9.85
N ILE A 156 -9.83 -9.12 -10.39
CA ILE A 156 -11.18 -8.53 -10.33
C ILE A 156 -11.62 -8.35 -8.86
N ALA A 157 -11.44 -9.37 -8.02
CA ALA A 157 -11.81 -9.28 -6.61
C ALA A 157 -11.02 -8.18 -5.88
N TYR A 158 -9.71 -8.05 -6.16
CA TYR A 158 -8.89 -6.98 -5.59
C TYR A 158 -9.25 -5.59 -6.12
N SER A 159 -9.68 -5.49 -7.38
CA SER A 159 -10.12 -4.22 -7.97
C SER A 159 -11.35 -3.64 -7.25
N LEU A 160 -12.19 -4.48 -6.62
CA LEU A 160 -13.35 -4.02 -5.84
C LEU A 160 -12.95 -3.19 -4.62
N PHE A 161 -11.76 -3.39 -4.05
CA PHE A 161 -11.24 -2.51 -3.00
C PHE A 161 -11.09 -1.06 -3.48
N GLY A 162 -10.92 -0.83 -4.80
CA GLY A 162 -10.90 0.51 -5.38
C GLY A 162 -12.19 1.30 -5.13
N ILE A 163 -13.34 0.63 -5.16
CA ILE A 163 -14.62 1.26 -4.83
C ILE A 163 -14.63 1.68 -3.36
N ILE A 164 -14.14 0.80 -2.46
CA ILE A 164 -14.06 1.08 -1.02
C ILE A 164 -13.14 2.28 -0.75
N TYR A 165 -11.95 2.32 -1.37
CA TYR A 165 -11.03 3.44 -1.23
C TYR A 165 -11.62 4.73 -1.76
N LEU A 166 -12.28 4.71 -2.92
CA LEU A 166 -12.92 5.88 -3.48
C LEU A 166 -14.03 6.42 -2.56
N LEU A 167 -14.94 5.55 -2.12
CA LEU A 167 -16.04 5.95 -1.24
C LEU A 167 -15.52 6.57 0.06
N LYS A 168 -14.45 6.03 0.64
CA LYS A 168 -13.84 6.61 1.84
C LYS A 168 -13.00 7.84 1.60
N LEU A 169 -12.33 7.96 0.47
CA LEU A 169 -11.67 9.19 0.09
C LEU A 169 -12.68 10.33 -0.04
N LEU A 170 -13.83 10.06 -0.65
CA LEU A 170 -14.93 11.03 -0.75
C LEU A 170 -15.51 11.37 0.63
N ASP A 171 -15.80 10.38 1.46
CA ASP A 171 -16.32 10.58 2.82
C ASP A 171 -15.40 11.48 3.67
N THR A 172 -14.10 11.19 3.66
CA THR A 172 -13.07 11.94 4.42
C THR A 172 -12.75 13.31 3.83
N SER A 173 -13.16 13.60 2.59
CA SER A 173 -12.96 14.90 1.94
C SER A 173 -14.14 15.85 2.12
N LEU A 174 -15.29 15.36 2.60
CA LEU A 174 -16.50 16.15 2.77
C LEU A 174 -16.62 16.69 4.20
N ILE A 175 -16.95 17.98 4.32
CA ILE A 175 -17.21 18.63 5.63
C ILE A 175 -18.47 18.04 6.31
N ARG A 176 -19.44 17.60 5.52
CA ARG A 176 -20.65 16.92 6.00
C ARG A 176 -20.62 15.47 5.53
N GLU A 177 -20.48 14.55 6.48
CA GLU A 177 -20.54 13.11 6.21
C GLU A 177 -21.88 12.74 5.54
N ILE A 178 -21.81 11.94 4.47
CA ILE A 178 -23.00 11.36 3.84
C ILE A 178 -23.28 10.03 4.53
N LYS A 179 -24.46 9.86 5.14
CA LYS A 179 -24.81 8.67 5.96
C LYS A 179 -24.51 7.34 5.28
N ILE A 180 -24.75 7.23 3.97
CA ILE A 180 -24.50 6.03 3.16
C ILE A 180 -23.01 5.66 3.13
N LEU A 181 -22.11 6.65 3.15
CA LEU A 181 -20.67 6.40 3.11
C LEU A 181 -20.12 5.90 4.46
N LYS A 182 -20.85 6.11 5.57
CA LYS A 182 -20.40 5.74 6.92
C LYS A 182 -20.37 4.24 7.19
N GLU A 183 -21.14 3.46 6.44
CA GLU A 183 -21.35 2.02 6.71
C GLU A 183 -20.14 1.12 6.40
N PHE A 184 -19.10 1.65 5.76
CA PHE A 184 -17.91 0.87 5.35
C PHE A 184 -16.67 1.22 6.18
N PRO A 185 -16.57 0.86 7.47
CA PRO A 185 -15.37 1.13 8.25
C PRO A 185 -14.17 0.40 7.62
N ILE A 186 -13.15 1.17 7.24
CA ILE A 186 -11.90 0.59 6.76
C ILE A 186 -11.01 0.33 7.97
N ASN A 187 -10.65 -0.93 8.17
CA ASN A 187 -9.68 -1.33 9.17
C ASN A 187 -8.27 -1.27 8.57
N PRO A 188 -7.32 -0.50 9.14
CA PRO A 188 -5.94 -0.42 8.65
C PRO A 188 -5.25 -1.78 8.53
N LEU A 189 -5.59 -2.73 9.40
CA LEU A 189 -5.08 -4.11 9.32
C LEU A 189 -5.60 -4.82 8.06
N VAL A 190 -6.86 -4.59 7.68
CA VAL A 190 -7.45 -5.16 6.46
C VAL A 190 -6.79 -4.57 5.22
N ILE A 191 -6.54 -3.25 5.17
CA ILE A 191 -5.82 -2.62 4.04
C ILE A 191 -4.41 -3.21 3.89
N ASN A 192 -3.68 -3.32 4.99
CA ASN A 192 -2.31 -3.84 4.96
C ASN A 192 -2.26 -5.32 4.57
N LEU A 193 -3.21 -6.13 5.06
CA LEU A 193 -3.34 -7.53 4.66
C LEU A 193 -3.66 -7.65 3.18
N GLU A 194 -4.66 -6.91 2.69
CA GLU A 194 -5.04 -6.88 1.28
C GLU A 194 -3.85 -6.44 0.41
N THR A 195 -3.12 -5.41 0.81
CA THR A 195 -1.96 -4.94 0.05
C THR A 195 -0.84 -5.99 0.04
N THR A 196 -0.54 -6.58 1.19
CA THR A 196 0.48 -7.64 1.30
C THR A 196 0.10 -8.86 0.48
N SER A 197 -1.15 -9.30 0.55
CA SER A 197 -1.62 -10.48 -0.19
C SER A 197 -1.64 -10.24 -1.69
N TRP A 198 -1.99 -9.04 -2.15
CA TRP A 198 -1.86 -8.66 -3.56
C TRP A 198 -0.42 -8.77 -4.06
N PHE A 199 0.54 -8.19 -3.33
CA PHE A 199 1.96 -8.29 -3.72
C PHE A 199 2.48 -9.73 -3.65
N LEU A 200 2.02 -10.54 -2.70
CA LEU A 200 2.34 -11.96 -2.65
C LEU A 200 1.85 -12.71 -3.90
N ILE A 201 0.62 -12.45 -4.35
CA ILE A 201 0.04 -13.05 -5.57
C ILE A 201 0.89 -12.68 -6.79
N ILE A 202 1.26 -11.40 -6.93
CA ILE A 202 2.10 -10.94 -8.04
C ILE A 202 3.50 -11.57 -7.99
N LEU A 203 4.09 -11.73 -6.81
CA LEU A 203 5.40 -12.37 -6.67
C LEU A 203 5.36 -13.87 -7.02
N ILE A 204 4.29 -14.57 -6.63
CA ILE A 204 4.06 -15.97 -7.03
C ILE A 204 3.94 -16.05 -8.55
N TRP A 205 3.19 -15.14 -9.17
CA TRP A 205 3.06 -15.08 -10.62
C TRP A 205 4.39 -14.83 -11.33
N LEU A 206 5.15 -13.82 -10.89
CA LEU A 206 6.48 -13.48 -11.43
C LEU A 206 7.49 -14.64 -11.30
N ARG A 207 7.25 -15.59 -10.38
CA ARG A 207 8.12 -16.76 -10.20
C ARG A 207 7.83 -17.88 -11.19
N ILE A 208 6.56 -18.01 -11.59
CA ILE A 208 6.04 -19.11 -12.42
C ILE A 208 6.14 -18.77 -13.91
N THR A 209 6.10 -17.47 -14.25
CA THR A 209 6.34 -16.94 -15.60
C THR A 209 7.83 -16.93 -15.91
#